data_AF-A0A1A8QTG7-F1
#
_entry.id   AF-A0A1A8QTG7-F1
#
_cell.length_a   1.000
_cell.length_b   1.000
_cell.length_c   1.000
_cell.angle_alpha   90.00
_cell.angle_beta   90.00
_cell.angle_gamma   90.00
#
_symmetry.space_group_name_H-M   'P 1'
#
loop_
_entity.id
_entity.type
_entity.pdbx_description
1 polymer ?
#
loop_
_entity_poly.entity_id
_entity_poly.type
_entity_poly.pdbx_seq_one_letter_code
_entity_poly.pdbx_strand_id
1 'polypeptide(L)' 'LNEEEFVFKKGATSVVWNWFGFRPSDTQQSTIFCRTCKRAVVAKGGNTTNLFHHLKQKHFLEYNKAV' A
#
# COMPACT_ATOMS: atom_id res chain seq x y z
N LEU A 1 16.42 -14.70 -2.95
CA LEU A 1 15.23 -14.56 -2.07
C LEU A 1 14.36 -13.51 -2.73
N ASN A 2 13.24 -13.92 -3.30
CA ASN A 2 12.51 -13.13 -4.29
C ASN A 2 11.86 -11.91 -3.62
N GLU A 3 12.51 -10.76 -3.80
CA GLU A 3 11.90 -9.44 -3.64
C GLU A 3 10.81 -9.34 -4.70
N GLU A 4 9.60 -9.77 -4.35
CA GLU A 4 8.41 -9.40 -5.12
C GLU A 4 8.27 -7.88 -5.00
N GLU A 5 9.02 -7.15 -5.83
CA GLU A 5 9.11 -5.69 -5.84
C GLU A 5 7.74 -5.13 -6.22
N PHE A 6 6.94 -4.84 -5.21
CA PHE A 6 5.71 -4.09 -5.41
C PHE A 6 6.07 -2.72 -5.98
N VAL A 7 5.44 -2.34 -7.09
CA VAL A 7 5.65 -1.03 -7.71
C VAL A 7 4.91 0.04 -6.92
N PHE A 8 5.49 1.24 -6.81
CA PHE A 8 4.85 2.37 -6.14
C PHE A 8 3.74 2.98 -7.00
N LYS A 9 2.80 3.68 -6.36
CA LYS A 9 1.77 4.45 -7.07
C LYS A 9 2.43 5.60 -7.84
N LYS A 10 2.14 5.71 -9.14
CA LYS A 10 2.56 6.86 -9.94
C LYS A 10 1.86 8.14 -9.46
N GLY A 11 2.65 9.18 -9.17
CA GLY A 11 2.14 10.51 -8.76
C GLY A 11 1.52 10.55 -7.36
N ALA A 12 1.86 9.62 -6.47
CA ALA A 12 1.45 9.70 -5.07
C ALA A 12 2.36 10.64 -4.27
N THR A 13 1.76 11.54 -3.49
CA THR A 13 2.48 12.43 -2.57
C THR A 13 2.42 11.96 -1.12
N SER A 14 1.50 11.06 -0.77
CA SER A 14 1.33 10.60 0.61
C SER A 14 2.40 9.57 1.02
N VAL A 15 2.98 9.76 2.20
CA VAL A 15 4.03 8.88 2.74
C VAL A 15 3.55 7.43 2.95
N VAL A 16 2.23 7.24 3.14
CA VAL A 16 1.60 5.92 3.30
C VAL A 16 1.97 4.93 2.19
N TRP A 17 2.24 5.41 0.98
CA TRP A 17 2.62 4.56 -0.16
C TRP A 17 3.98 3.88 0.01
N ASN A 18 4.79 4.23 1.00
CA ASN A 18 6.00 3.48 1.35
C ASN A 18 5.70 2.07 1.86
N TRP A 19 4.52 1.85 2.44
CA TRP A 19 4.10 0.55 2.99
C TRP A 19 3.16 -0.22 2.05
N PHE A 20 2.78 0.38 0.92
CA PHE A 20 1.87 -0.22 -0.04
C PHE A 20 2.49 -0.23 -1.44
N GLY A 21 1.97 -1.05 -2.32
CA GLY A 21 2.38 -1.06 -3.71
C GLY A 21 1.51 -1.98 -4.53
N PHE A 22 1.82 -2.11 -5.80
CA PHE A 22 1.06 -2.93 -6.75
C PHE A 22 1.93 -4.05 -7.26
N ARG A 23 1.32 -5.13 -7.74
CA ARG A 23 2.10 -6.12 -8.46
C ARG A 23 2.61 -5.50 -9.77
N PRO A 24 3.85 -5.81 -10.19
CA PRO A 24 4.36 -5.33 -11.47
C PRO A 24 3.50 -5.78 -12.65
N SER A 25 2.83 -6.93 -12.54
CA SER A 25 1.85 -7.42 -13.51
C SER A 25 0.54 -6.62 -13.53
N ASP A 26 0.23 -5.86 -12.47
CA ASP A 26 -0.99 -5.07 -12.34
C ASP A 26 -0.77 -3.66 -12.91
N THR A 27 -0.73 -3.58 -14.25
CA THR A 27 -0.49 -2.31 -14.98
C THR A 27 -1.56 -1.26 -14.73
N GLN A 28 -2.78 -1.70 -14.37
CA GLN A 28 -3.92 -0.85 -14.07
C GLN A 28 -3.91 -0.28 -12.64
N GLN A 29 -2.97 -0.69 -11.77
CA GLN A 29 -2.94 -0.29 -10.36
C GLN A 29 -4.31 -0.45 -9.68
N SER A 30 -5.02 -1.53 -10.01
CA SER A 30 -6.36 -1.84 -9.51
C SER A 30 -6.31 -2.46 -8.13
N THR A 31 -5.29 -3.25 -7.83
CA THR A 31 -5.16 -3.94 -6.54
C THR A 31 -3.93 -3.49 -5.80
N ILE A 32 -4.14 -2.81 -4.68
CA ILE A 32 -3.07 -2.40 -3.78
C ILE A 32 -2.73 -3.57 -2.87
N PHE A 33 -1.45 -3.78 -2.61
CA PHE A 33 -0.93 -4.76 -1.68
C PHE A 33 -0.14 -4.06 -0.58
N CYS A 34 -0.31 -4.54 0.65
CA CYS A 34 0.56 -4.13 1.75
C CYS A 34 1.91 -4.85 1.63
N ARG A 35 3.01 -4.11 1.70
CA ARG A 35 4.36 -4.70 1.66
C ARG A 35 4.70 -5.47 2.93
N THR A 36 4.12 -5.09 4.07
CA THR A 36 4.37 -5.76 5.35
C THR A 36 3.66 -7.12 5.43
N CYS A 37 2.34 -7.16 5.20
CA CYS A 37 1.57 -8.40 5.36
C CYS A 37 1.22 -9.10 4.02
N LYS A 38 1.66 -8.55 2.88
CA LYS A 38 1.35 -9.04 1.52
C LYS A 38 -0.16 -9.18 1.24
N ARG A 39 -1.01 -8.53 2.03
CA ARG A 39 -2.47 -8.58 1.89
C ARG A 39 -2.93 -7.57 0.85
N ALA A 40 -3.87 -7.98 0.00
CA ALA A 40 -4.56 -7.06 -0.90
C ALA A 40 -5.47 -6.11 -0.10
N VAL A 41 -5.41 -4.82 -0.41
CA VAL A 41 -6.21 -3.75 0.16
C VAL A 41 -6.98 -3.08 -0.95
N VAL A 42 -8.30 -3.05 -0.83
CA VAL A 42 -9.17 -2.40 -1.80
C VAL A 42 -9.31 -0.94 -1.42
N ALA A 43 -8.75 -0.03 -2.22
CA ALA A 43 -9.03 1.39 -2.13
C ALA A 43 -9.77 1.84 -3.39
N LYS A 44 -11.10 1.90 -3.32
CA LYS A 44 -11.91 2.46 -4.40
C LYS A 44 -11.56 3.95 -4.57
N GLY A 45 -11.19 4.35 -5.79
CA GLY A 45 -10.95 5.76 -6.14
C GLY A 45 -9.60 6.33 -5.71
N GLY A 46 -8.62 5.52 -5.32
CA GLY A 46 -7.26 6.01 -5.02
C GLY A 46 -7.11 6.74 -3.68
N ASN A 47 -8.10 6.64 -2.79
CA ASN A 47 -8.07 7.26 -1.47
C ASN A 47 -7.09 6.55 -0.53
N THR A 48 -6.27 7.32 0.17
CA THR A 48 -5.28 6.82 1.14
C THR A 48 -5.89 6.47 2.50
N THR A 49 -7.13 6.88 2.78
CA THR A 49 -7.83 6.58 4.05
C THR A 49 -7.93 5.09 4.34
N ASN A 50 -8.23 4.25 3.33
CA ASN A 50 -8.27 2.80 3.52
C ASN A 50 -6.88 2.22 3.82
N LEU A 51 -5.82 2.82 3.27
CA LEU A 51 -4.44 2.42 3.53
C LEU A 51 -4.04 2.74 4.97
N PHE A 52 -4.33 3.95 5.43
CA PHE A 52 -4.13 4.35 6.82
C PHE A 52 -4.96 3.51 7.79
N HIS A 53 -6.22 3.22 7.45
CA HIS A 53 -7.05 2.36 8.28
C HIS A 53 -6.49 0.94 8.36
N HIS A 54 -6.01 0.39 7.24
CA HIS A 54 -5.33 -0.90 7.24
C HIS A 54 -4.09 -0.88 8.14
N LEU A 55 -3.24 0.13 8.04
CA LEU A 55 -2.08 0.26 8.92
C LEU A 55 -2.53 0.38 10.38
N LYS A 56 -3.48 1.25 10.70
CA LYS A 56 -3.95 1.45 12.08
C LYS A 56 -4.46 0.15 12.72
N GLN A 57 -5.13 -0.71 11.96
CA GLN A 57 -5.73 -1.96 12.46
C GLN A 57 -4.76 -3.15 12.47
N LYS A 58 -3.85 -3.22 11.51
CA LYS A 58 -2.98 -4.39 11.30
C LYS A 58 -1.50 -4.12 11.58
N HIS A 59 -1.08 -2.88 11.48
CA HIS A 59 0.31 -2.42 11.49
C HIS A 59 0.44 -1.08 12.24
N PHE A 60 0.08 -1.07 13.53
CA PHE A 60 0.02 0.16 14.32
C PHE A 60 1.37 0.90 14.38
N LEU A 61 2.49 0.17 14.39
CA LEU A 61 3.83 0.78 14.32
C LEU A 61 4.07 1.50 12.99
N GLU A 62 3.79 0.86 11.87
CA GLU A 62 3.91 1.49 10.54
C GLU A 62 2.93 2.64 10.38
N TYR A 63 1.72 2.54 10.94
CA TYR A 63 0.78 3.66 11.00
C TYR A 63 1.42 4.86 11.67
N ASN A 64 2.01 4.70 12.86
CA ASN A 64 2.67 5.78 13.58
C ASN A 64 3.86 6.41 12.83
N LYS A 65 4.51 5.67 11.92
CA LYS A 65 5.56 6.20 11.03
C LYS A 65 5.00 6.93 9.81
N ALA A 66 3.75 6.64 9.45
CA ALA A 66 3.07 7.18 8.29
C ALA A 66 2.23 8.43 8.57
N VAL A 67 1.92 8.71 9.84
CA VAL A 67 1.18 9.91 10.28
C VAL A 67 2.10 11.11 10.45
#